data_AF-A0AAD9YAN8-F1
#
_entry.id   AF-A0AAD9YAN8-F1
#
_cell.length_a   1.000
_cell.length_b   1.000
_cell.length_c   1.000
_cell.angle_alpha   90.00
_cell.angle_beta   90.00
_cell.angle_gamma   90.00
#
_symmetry.space_group_name_H-M   'P 1'
#
loop_
_entity.id
_entity.type
_entity.pdbx_description
1 polymer ?
#
loop_
_entity_poly.entity_id
_entity_poly.type
_entity_poly.pdbx_seq_one_letter_code
_entity_poly.pdbx_strand_id
1 'polypeptide(L)'
;MRQVEIFPQTFEIINHDSLFSIKVTYDRRLAWQSDLKAFRNALGAALTDTPFPKLVEFEIITDSGDPSNELFQPPDMTVDGEDALSVGVRRLLQLETLEKLHLGSRWILTSAAFDAPLNCPRLKDVHVDLCVTTVDGKWLYTGDFDNLPVNEEYYGSEEDTEPEFDSGDSDPSDFYPVVHTREAEGDIPELAFRVTPDNPVFVPLISTIAKAVPGMPELRRMRVMLGGSVRGTIAPLDIRYLAPGEVETDESIEKLQQGKPGAAALVSDGIPRL
;
A
#
# COMPACT_ATOMS: atom_id res chain seq x y z
N MET A 1 9.04 -24.42 -14.54
CA MET A 1 8.53 -24.09 -13.20
C MET A 1 9.73 -23.82 -12.32
N ARG A 2 9.97 -22.57 -11.91
CA ARG A 2 10.94 -22.24 -10.87
C ARG A 2 10.15 -21.66 -9.71
N GLN A 3 10.11 -22.39 -8.61
CA GLN A 3 9.54 -21.94 -7.34
C GLN A 3 10.63 -21.11 -6.66
N VAL A 4 10.35 -19.83 -6.41
CA VAL A 4 11.21 -18.98 -5.59
C VAL A 4 10.67 -19.10 -4.18
N GLU A 5 11.37 -19.83 -3.31
CA GLU A 5 10.99 -19.94 -1.91
C GLU A 5 11.48 -18.69 -1.16
N ILE A 6 10.56 -17.85 -0.71
CA ILE A 6 10.80 -16.90 0.36
C ILE A 6 9.92 -17.36 1.53
N PHE A 7 10.58 -17.75 2.63
CA PHE A 7 9.99 -18.18 3.92
C PHE A 7 8.74 -17.39 4.35
N PRO A 8 7.83 -17.95 5.18
CA PRO A 8 7.05 -19.18 5.02
C PRO A 8 5.68 -18.82 4.42
N GLN A 9 5.54 -18.71 3.09
CA GLN A 9 4.32 -18.14 2.51
C GLN A 9 3.91 -18.76 1.17
N THR A 10 2.60 -18.70 0.91
CA THR A 10 1.94 -19.29 -0.25
C THR A 10 2.12 -18.40 -1.48
N PHE A 11 2.97 -18.83 -2.40
CA PHE A 11 3.08 -18.21 -3.73
C PHE A 11 2.05 -18.83 -4.67
N GLU A 12 1.13 -18.02 -5.20
CA GLU A 12 0.27 -18.45 -6.29
C GLU A 12 0.83 -17.93 -7.62
N ILE A 13 1.61 -18.79 -8.29
CA ILE A 13 2.04 -18.51 -9.66
C ILE A 13 0.92 -18.95 -10.59
N ILE A 14 0.08 -18.00 -11.02
CA ILE A 14 -1.02 -18.28 -11.94
C ILE A 14 -0.49 -18.21 -13.37
N ASN A 15 -0.26 -19.38 -13.98
CA ASN A 15 0.11 -19.48 -15.39
C ASN A 15 -1.14 -19.69 -16.24
N HIS A 16 -1.71 -18.62 -16.79
CA HIS A 16 -2.82 -18.71 -17.75
C HIS A 16 -2.26 -18.72 -19.17
N ASP A 17 -2.12 -19.90 -19.78
CA ASP A 17 -2.02 -20.32 -21.20
C ASP A 17 -1.41 -19.41 -22.29
N SER A 18 -0.87 -18.23 -22.00
CA SER A 18 -0.11 -17.33 -22.87
C SER A 18 0.43 -16.09 -22.13
N LEU A 19 -0.03 -15.82 -20.90
CA LEU A 19 0.36 -14.69 -20.07
C LEU A 19 0.95 -15.21 -18.75
N PHE A 20 2.21 -14.88 -18.48
CA PHE A 20 2.82 -15.16 -17.18
C PHE A 20 2.43 -14.02 -16.24
N SER A 21 1.57 -14.33 -15.26
CA SER A 21 1.19 -13.44 -14.18
C SER A 21 1.72 -13.99 -12.86
N ILE A 22 2.22 -13.10 -12.01
CA ILE A 22 2.58 -13.42 -10.63
C ILE A 22 1.61 -12.68 -9.73
N LYS A 23 0.97 -13.43 -8.81
CA LYS A 23 0.21 -12.88 -7.70
C LYS A 23 0.81 -13.36 -6.39
N VAL A 24 1.20 -12.44 -5.53
CA VAL A 24 1.70 -12.76 -4.19
C VAL A 24 0.81 -12.11 -3.15
N THR A 25 0.31 -12.92 -2.21
CA THR A 25 -0.47 -12.45 -1.04
C THR A 25 0.37 -12.65 0.22
N TYR A 26 0.71 -11.57 0.91
CA TYR A 26 1.53 -11.56 2.13
C TYR A 26 0.70 -11.11 3.32
N ASP A 27 0.49 -11.96 4.32
CA ASP A 27 -0.11 -11.54 5.60
C ASP A 27 1.00 -11.01 6.52
N ARG A 28 0.95 -9.71 6.82
CA ARG A 28 1.94 -9.04 7.68
C ARG A 28 1.61 -9.12 9.16
N ARG A 29 0.37 -9.46 9.54
CA ARG A 29 -0.09 -9.50 10.94
C ARG A 29 0.61 -10.60 11.77
N LEU A 30 1.47 -11.39 11.12
CA LEU A 30 2.25 -12.47 11.70
C LEU A 30 3.76 -12.17 11.73
N ALA A 31 4.22 -11.02 11.22
CA ALA A 31 5.63 -10.75 10.98
C ALA A 31 6.15 -9.54 11.78
N TRP A 32 7.11 -9.79 12.68
CA TRP A 32 7.76 -8.76 13.49
C TRP A 32 8.61 -7.79 12.64
N GLN A 33 9.01 -6.64 13.20
CA GLN A 33 9.78 -5.61 12.47
C GLN A 33 11.06 -6.15 11.78
N SER A 34 11.76 -7.10 12.41
CA SER A 34 12.93 -7.78 11.84
C SER A 34 12.59 -8.61 10.60
N ASP A 35 11.40 -9.21 10.59
CA ASP A 35 10.92 -10.06 9.50
C ASP A 35 10.50 -9.21 8.31
N LEU A 36 9.96 -8.02 8.54
CA LEU A 36 9.64 -7.07 7.47
C LEU A 36 10.90 -6.58 6.75
N LYS A 37 11.94 -6.18 7.50
CA LYS A 37 13.20 -5.76 6.89
C LYS A 37 13.83 -6.88 6.07
N ALA A 38 13.86 -8.10 6.62
CA ALA A 38 14.35 -9.28 5.91
C ALA A 38 13.52 -9.60 4.66
N PHE A 39 12.19 -9.55 4.77
CA PHE A 39 11.26 -9.75 3.66
C PHE A 39 11.48 -8.73 2.54
N ARG A 40 11.54 -7.43 2.85
CA ARG A 40 11.78 -6.37 1.87
C ARG A 40 13.06 -6.60 1.10
N ASN A 41 14.14 -6.96 1.80
CA ASN A 41 15.42 -7.24 1.18
C ASN A 41 15.38 -8.50 0.30
N ALA A 42 14.77 -9.58 0.80
CA ALA A 42 14.62 -10.82 0.05
C ALA A 42 13.76 -10.64 -1.21
N LEU A 43 12.66 -9.90 -1.10
CA LEU A 43 11.80 -9.56 -2.24
C LEU A 43 12.54 -8.66 -3.23
N GLY A 44 13.24 -7.62 -2.77
CA GLY A 44 14.05 -6.76 -3.62
C GLY A 44 15.12 -7.51 -4.39
N ALA A 45 15.85 -8.42 -3.72
CA ALA A 45 16.81 -9.31 -4.35
C ALA A 45 16.14 -10.24 -5.37
N ALA A 46 15.02 -10.87 -5.03
CA ALA A 46 14.27 -11.73 -5.94
C ALA A 46 13.79 -10.97 -7.20
N LEU A 47 13.27 -9.75 -7.03
CA LEU A 47 12.86 -8.87 -8.13
C LEU A 47 14.04 -8.40 -8.98
N THR A 48 15.25 -8.34 -8.42
CA THR A 48 16.46 -7.94 -9.14
C THR A 48 17.08 -9.10 -9.92
N ASP A 49 17.22 -10.26 -9.27
CA ASP A 49 18.03 -11.38 -9.77
C ASP A 49 17.22 -12.36 -10.65
N THR A 50 15.90 -12.41 -10.47
CA THR A 50 15.07 -13.38 -11.20
C THR A 50 14.90 -12.94 -12.66
N PRO A 51 15.27 -13.75 -13.66
CA PRO A 51 14.97 -13.43 -15.06
C PRO A 51 13.47 -13.60 -15.31
N PHE A 52 12.82 -12.55 -15.80
CA PHE A 52 11.39 -12.52 -16.12
C PHE A 52 11.16 -12.35 -17.64
N PRO A 53 11.57 -13.32 -18.48
CA PRO A 53 11.60 -13.14 -19.94
C PRO A 53 10.22 -13.05 -20.62
N LYS A 54 9.14 -13.34 -19.89
CA LYS A 54 7.77 -13.40 -20.42
C LYS A 54 6.73 -12.79 -19.47
N LEU A 55 7.18 -12.07 -18.44
CA LEU A 55 6.27 -11.49 -17.45
C LEU A 55 5.52 -10.32 -18.08
N VAL A 56 4.20 -10.44 -18.14
CA VAL A 56 3.32 -9.42 -18.75
C VAL A 56 2.59 -8.64 -17.67
N GLU A 57 2.22 -9.30 -16.59
CA GLU A 57 1.51 -8.70 -15.47
C GLU A 57 2.16 -9.12 -14.16
N PHE A 58 2.40 -8.15 -13.28
CA PHE A 58 2.91 -8.41 -11.95
C PHE A 58 1.98 -7.76 -10.94
N GLU A 59 1.38 -8.58 -10.08
CA GLU A 59 0.55 -8.15 -8.97
C GLU A 59 1.13 -8.66 -7.65
N ILE A 60 1.26 -7.77 -6.69
CA ILE A 60 1.52 -8.17 -5.30
C ILE A 60 0.62 -7.34 -4.40
N ILE A 61 -0.09 -8.03 -3.52
CA ILE A 61 -1.02 -7.44 -2.57
C ILE A 61 -0.61 -7.98 -1.22
N THR A 62 -0.25 -7.12 -0.30
CA THR A 62 -0.01 -7.51 1.09
C THR A 62 -1.28 -7.27 1.92
N ASP A 63 -1.35 -7.76 3.15
CA ASP A 63 -2.36 -7.36 4.13
C ASP A 63 -1.76 -6.32 5.10
N SER A 64 -0.87 -5.46 4.60
CA SER A 64 -0.19 -4.46 5.43
C SER A 64 -0.87 -3.10 5.39
N GLY A 65 -1.20 -2.59 6.58
CA GLY A 65 -1.67 -1.24 6.83
C GLY A 65 -0.55 -0.21 6.99
N ASP A 66 -0.92 1.07 6.90
CA ASP A 66 -0.15 2.15 7.53
C ASP A 66 -0.42 2.07 9.04
N PRO A 67 0.54 2.38 9.92
CA PRO A 67 0.24 2.49 11.34
C PRO A 67 -0.87 3.53 11.55
N SER A 68 -1.92 3.15 12.27
CA SER A 68 -3.03 4.07 12.56
C SER A 68 -2.71 5.09 13.64
N ASN A 69 -1.63 4.89 14.41
CA ASN A 69 -1.12 5.80 15.42
C ASN A 69 0.02 6.65 14.86
N GLU A 70 -0.24 7.91 14.54
CA GLU A 70 0.78 8.81 13.98
C GLU A 70 1.81 9.34 15.01
N LEU A 71 1.64 8.99 16.29
CA LEU A 71 2.68 9.12 17.33
C LEU A 71 3.64 7.91 17.34
N PHE A 72 3.26 6.79 16.72
CA PHE A 72 4.15 5.65 16.55
C PHE A 72 5.41 6.09 15.81
N GLN A 73 6.56 5.59 16.26
CA GLN A 73 7.83 5.79 15.59
C GLN A 73 8.09 4.59 14.68
N PRO A 74 7.92 4.72 13.36
CA PRO A 74 8.17 3.61 12.45
C PRO A 74 9.63 3.17 12.55
N PRO A 75 9.90 1.86 12.46
CA PRO A 75 11.27 1.35 12.57
C PRO A 75 12.11 1.77 11.37
N ASP A 76 13.40 2.00 11.61
CA ASP A 76 14.38 2.18 10.55
C ASP A 76 14.69 0.83 9.88
N MET A 77 14.26 0.70 8.63
CA MET A 77 14.46 -0.47 7.78
C MET A 77 15.62 -0.30 6.80
N THR A 78 16.38 0.79 6.87
CA THR A 78 17.51 1.03 5.97
C THR A 78 18.56 -0.08 6.10
N VAL A 79 19.14 -0.44 4.97
CA VAL A 79 20.33 -1.29 4.88
C VAL A 79 21.43 -0.47 4.21
N ASP A 80 22.68 -0.90 4.37
CA ASP A 80 23.79 -0.25 3.67
C ASP A 80 23.56 -0.27 2.16
N GLY A 81 23.49 0.91 1.54
CA GLY A 81 23.29 1.08 0.10
C GLY A 81 21.89 1.59 -0.28
N GLU A 82 21.46 1.31 -1.51
CA GLU A 82 20.12 1.65 -1.99
C GLU A 82 19.07 0.67 -1.45
N ASP A 83 17.82 1.13 -1.27
CA ASP A 83 16.70 0.26 -0.86
C ASP A 83 16.46 -0.83 -1.92
N ALA A 84 16.83 -2.07 -1.59
CA ALA A 84 16.82 -3.20 -2.52
C ALA A 84 15.44 -3.43 -3.16
N LEU A 85 14.36 -3.19 -2.40
CA LEU A 85 13.00 -3.31 -2.91
C LEU A 85 12.71 -2.25 -3.97
N SER A 86 13.01 -0.98 -3.69
CA SER A 86 12.89 0.11 -4.66
C SER A 86 13.70 -0.17 -5.92
N VAL A 87 14.93 -0.66 -5.78
CA VAL A 87 15.77 -1.04 -6.93
C VAL A 87 15.15 -2.19 -7.73
N GLY A 88 14.63 -3.22 -7.05
CA GLY A 88 13.91 -4.32 -7.67
C GLY A 88 12.68 -3.88 -8.46
N VAL A 89 11.86 -2.98 -7.88
CA VAL A 89 10.71 -2.37 -8.55
C VAL A 89 11.15 -1.55 -9.78
N ARG A 90 12.20 -0.73 -9.65
CA ARG A 90 12.77 0.02 -10.78
C ARG A 90 13.18 -0.90 -11.93
N ARG A 91 13.78 -2.05 -11.64
CA ARG A 91 14.16 -3.03 -12.66
C ARG A 91 12.93 -3.73 -13.27
N LEU A 92 11.94 -4.05 -12.44
CA LEU A 92 10.68 -4.65 -12.88
C LEU A 92 9.94 -3.76 -13.88
N LEU A 93 9.82 -2.46 -13.59
CA LEU A 93 9.22 -1.45 -14.47
C LEU A 93 9.85 -1.42 -15.87
N GLN A 94 11.14 -1.75 -15.98
CA GLN A 94 11.92 -1.68 -17.22
C GLN A 94 11.93 -2.99 -18.02
N LEU A 95 11.17 -4.00 -17.60
CA LEU A 95 11.08 -5.25 -18.35
C LEU A 95 10.42 -5.02 -19.72
N GLU A 96 11.02 -5.58 -20.77
CA GLU A 96 10.54 -5.41 -22.15
C GLU A 96 9.17 -6.03 -22.43
N THR A 97 8.69 -6.91 -21.55
CA THR A 97 7.41 -7.62 -21.71
C THR A 97 6.34 -7.15 -20.74
N LEU A 98 6.70 -6.37 -19.71
CA LEU A 98 5.76 -6.00 -18.65
C LEU A 98 4.80 -4.92 -19.15
N GLU A 99 3.52 -5.24 -19.13
CA GLU A 99 2.44 -4.33 -19.52
C GLU A 99 1.69 -3.76 -18.32
N LYS A 100 1.64 -4.50 -17.20
CA LYS A 100 0.89 -4.12 -16.01
C LYS A 100 1.68 -4.36 -14.73
N LEU A 101 1.71 -3.35 -13.87
CA LEU A 101 2.24 -3.44 -12.52
C LEU A 101 1.15 -3.04 -11.52
N HIS A 102 0.87 -3.93 -10.56
CA HIS A 102 -0.01 -3.64 -9.43
C HIS A 102 0.72 -3.96 -8.12
N LEU A 103 1.12 -2.91 -7.40
CA LEU A 103 1.65 -3.00 -6.04
C LEU A 103 0.55 -2.53 -5.08
N GLY A 104 -0.33 -3.45 -4.68
CA GLY A 104 -1.42 -3.19 -3.74
C GLY A 104 -0.97 -3.28 -2.29
N SER A 105 -1.64 -2.54 -1.41
CA SER A 105 -1.47 -2.59 0.05
C SER A 105 -0.17 -1.97 0.61
N ARG A 106 0.00 -0.68 0.33
CA ARG A 106 0.88 0.26 1.04
C ARG A 106 2.35 -0.16 1.14
N TRP A 107 3.04 0.01 0.04
CA TRP A 107 4.46 -0.23 -0.12
C TRP A 107 5.29 0.95 0.38
N ILE A 108 6.25 0.68 1.25
CA ILE A 108 7.30 1.64 1.59
C ILE A 108 8.34 1.61 0.46
N LEU A 109 8.30 2.59 -0.43
CA LEU A 109 9.25 2.75 -1.53
C LEU A 109 9.97 4.09 -1.41
N THR A 110 11.21 4.11 -1.84
CA THR A 110 12.01 5.35 -1.97
C THR A 110 11.90 5.91 -3.39
N SER A 111 12.38 7.13 -3.60
CA SER A 111 12.48 7.75 -4.92
C SER A 111 13.28 6.90 -5.92
N ALA A 112 14.17 6.02 -5.44
CA ALA A 112 14.95 5.11 -6.28
C ALA A 112 14.08 4.15 -7.11
N ALA A 113 12.83 3.88 -6.70
CA ALA A 113 11.90 3.03 -7.45
C ALA A 113 11.48 3.65 -8.80
N PHE A 114 11.51 4.98 -8.89
CA PHE A 114 11.04 5.75 -10.04
C PHE A 114 12.12 6.68 -10.61
N ASP A 115 13.37 6.48 -10.21
CA ASP A 115 14.45 7.38 -10.60
C ASP A 115 14.75 7.28 -12.10
N ALA A 116 14.85 8.43 -12.75
CA ALA A 116 15.00 8.55 -14.20
C ALA A 116 16.49 8.49 -14.61
N PRO A 117 16.82 8.02 -15.83
CA PRO A 117 15.91 7.61 -16.90
C PRO A 117 15.33 6.20 -16.69
N LEU A 118 14.02 6.08 -16.81
CA LEU A 118 13.35 4.79 -16.97
C LEU A 118 13.08 4.53 -18.44
N ASN A 119 13.28 3.29 -18.86
CA ASN A 119 12.87 2.81 -20.18
C ASN A 119 11.86 1.68 -19.97
N CYS A 120 10.57 2.00 -19.99
CA CYS A 120 9.47 1.08 -19.75
C CYS A 120 8.68 0.89 -21.06
N PRO A 121 9.20 0.13 -22.04
CA PRO A 121 8.74 0.18 -23.43
C PRO A 121 7.30 -0.32 -23.64
N ARG A 122 6.79 -1.18 -22.75
CA ARG A 122 5.48 -1.84 -22.89
C ARG A 122 4.49 -1.53 -21.78
N LEU A 123 4.90 -0.77 -20.77
CA LEU A 123 4.10 -0.56 -19.57
C LEU A 123 2.88 0.31 -19.90
N LYS A 124 1.68 -0.24 -19.70
CA LYS A 124 0.38 0.37 -20.01
C LYS A 124 -0.38 0.77 -18.75
N ASP A 125 -0.28 -0.04 -17.70
CA ASP A 125 -1.01 0.16 -16.45
C ASP A 125 -0.07 0.07 -15.24
N VAL A 126 -0.14 1.05 -14.36
CA VAL A 126 0.64 1.11 -13.13
C VAL A 126 -0.26 1.52 -11.97
N HIS A 127 -0.45 0.62 -11.03
CA HIS A 127 -1.09 0.91 -9.75
C HIS A 127 -0.09 0.69 -8.63
N VAL A 128 0.12 1.70 -7.79
CA VAL A 128 0.98 1.60 -6.61
C VAL A 128 0.29 2.24 -5.41
N ASP A 129 -0.02 1.45 -4.40
CA ASP A 129 -0.37 1.95 -3.08
C ASP A 129 0.93 2.15 -2.30
N LEU A 130 1.27 3.39 -1.95
CA LEU A 130 2.41 3.76 -1.14
C LEU A 130 2.01 3.93 0.33
N CYS A 131 2.93 3.54 1.20
CA CYS A 131 2.83 3.78 2.63
C CYS A 131 3.10 5.26 2.95
N VAL A 132 2.51 5.77 4.03
CA VAL A 132 2.78 7.13 4.54
C VAL A 132 4.06 7.23 5.38
N THR A 133 4.80 6.13 5.49
CA THR A 133 6.09 6.08 6.19
C THR A 133 7.23 5.79 5.21
N THR A 134 8.44 6.19 5.59
CA THR A 134 9.66 6.03 4.79
C THR A 134 10.49 4.85 5.30
N VAL A 135 11.45 4.41 4.47
CA VAL A 135 12.35 3.30 4.83
C VAL A 135 13.22 3.61 6.04
N ASP A 136 13.56 4.88 6.28
CA ASP A 136 14.34 5.36 7.42
C ASP A 136 13.49 5.68 8.66
N GLY A 137 12.24 5.20 8.69
CA GLY A 137 11.39 5.29 9.88
C GLY A 137 10.77 6.67 10.12
N LYS A 138 10.57 7.49 9.07
CA LYS A 138 9.91 8.80 9.16
C LYS A 138 8.51 8.75 8.56
N TRP A 139 7.70 9.75 8.90
CA TRP A 139 6.40 9.99 8.27
C TRP A 139 6.57 10.93 7.07
N LEU A 140 5.81 10.69 6.00
CA LEU A 140 5.75 11.58 4.83
C LEU A 140 5.00 12.89 5.11
N TYR A 141 4.21 12.91 6.19
CA TYR A 141 3.46 14.07 6.64
C TYR A 141 3.91 14.48 8.06
N THR A 142 3.76 15.76 8.33
CA THR A 142 3.99 16.41 9.62
C THR A 142 2.67 16.99 10.12
N GLY A 143 2.59 17.16 11.42
CA GLY A 143 1.45 17.75 12.11
C GLY A 143 1.85 18.13 13.52
N ASP A 144 1.06 19.01 14.12
CA ASP A 144 1.21 19.42 15.50
C ASP A 144 0.11 18.74 16.32
N PHE A 145 0.51 17.73 17.09
CA PHE A 145 -0.40 16.96 17.93
C PHE A 145 -1.05 17.84 19.01
N ASP A 146 -0.30 18.82 19.55
CA ASP A 146 -0.77 19.70 20.63
C ASP A 146 -1.77 20.76 20.12
N ASN A 147 -1.87 20.93 18.80
CA ASN A 147 -2.74 21.88 18.13
C ASN A 147 -3.70 21.19 17.14
N LEU A 148 -4.20 20.02 17.53
CA LEU A 148 -5.26 19.35 16.81
C LEU A 148 -6.51 20.24 16.77
N PRO A 149 -7.11 20.51 15.59
CA PRO A 149 -8.46 21.02 15.58
C PRO A 149 -9.32 20.00 16.33
N VAL A 150 -10.08 20.46 17.33
CA VAL A 150 -11.01 19.61 18.08
C VAL A 150 -12.05 19.10 17.08
N ASN A 151 -11.76 17.95 16.47
CA ASN A 151 -12.67 17.28 15.58
C ASN A 151 -13.41 16.28 16.45
N GLU A 152 -14.54 16.72 17.01
CA GLU A 152 -15.42 15.92 17.89
C GLU A 152 -15.93 14.64 17.19
N GLU A 153 -15.83 14.55 15.86
CA GLU A 153 -16.18 13.35 15.07
C GLU A 153 -15.06 12.30 14.98
N TYR A 154 -13.83 12.61 15.40
CA TYR A 154 -12.67 11.73 15.19
C TYR A 154 -12.23 10.99 16.45
N TYR A 155 -12.59 11.51 17.63
CA TYR A 155 -12.34 10.84 18.90
C TYR A 155 -13.48 9.88 19.20
N GLY A 156 -13.34 8.64 18.74
CA GLY A 156 -14.13 7.50 19.18
C GLY A 156 -15.51 7.40 18.53
N SER A 157 -15.62 6.54 17.51
CA SER A 157 -16.80 5.68 17.54
C SER A 157 -16.71 4.89 18.84
N GLU A 158 -17.66 5.13 19.74
CA GLU A 158 -17.92 4.35 20.96
C GLU A 158 -18.29 2.87 20.67
N GLU A 159 -17.61 2.22 19.72
CA GLU A 159 -17.78 0.80 19.38
C GLU A 159 -16.59 -0.09 19.75
N ASP A 160 -15.50 0.48 20.28
CA ASP A 160 -14.49 -0.27 21.07
C ASP A 160 -14.68 0.00 22.57
N THR A 161 -15.93 0.12 23.01
CA THR A 161 -16.20 -0.16 24.43
C THR A 161 -16.01 -1.65 24.59
N GLU A 162 -14.90 -2.05 25.22
CA GLU A 162 -14.69 -3.44 25.61
C GLU A 162 -16.00 -3.99 26.20
N PRO A 163 -16.53 -5.11 25.70
CA PRO A 163 -17.62 -5.73 26.42
C PRO A 163 -17.05 -6.15 27.77
N GLU A 164 -17.50 -5.52 28.86
CA GLU A 164 -17.22 -5.97 30.23
C GLU A 164 -17.68 -7.42 30.35
N PHE A 165 -16.78 -8.37 30.08
CA PHE A 165 -17.09 -9.78 30.09
C PHE A 165 -16.70 -10.37 31.44
N ASP A 166 -17.63 -10.25 32.40
CA ASP A 166 -17.67 -11.09 33.60
C ASP A 166 -18.15 -12.50 33.23
N SER A 167 -17.41 -13.20 32.37
CA SER A 167 -17.58 -14.65 32.21
C SER A 167 -16.34 -15.36 32.72
N GLY A 168 -16.46 -15.96 33.91
CA GLY A 168 -15.42 -16.75 34.58
C GLY A 168 -15.01 -18.06 33.90
N ASP A 169 -15.01 -18.11 32.56
CA ASP A 169 -14.61 -19.26 31.74
C ASP A 169 -13.76 -18.88 30.52
N SER A 170 -13.31 -17.62 30.41
CA SER A 170 -12.41 -17.17 29.33
C SER A 170 -10.96 -17.36 29.75
N ASP A 171 -10.26 -18.29 29.09
CA ASP A 171 -8.81 -18.47 29.24
C ASP A 171 -8.09 -17.19 28.75
N PRO A 172 -7.32 -16.49 29.61
CA PRO A 172 -6.59 -15.29 29.23
C PRO A 172 -5.57 -15.52 28.10
N SER A 173 -5.22 -16.77 27.77
CA SER A 173 -4.24 -17.09 26.74
C SER A 173 -4.71 -16.84 25.30
N ASP A 174 -6.02 -16.80 25.04
CA ASP A 174 -6.56 -16.75 23.68
C ASP A 174 -6.59 -15.33 23.09
N PHE A 175 -6.53 -14.30 23.95
CA PHE A 175 -6.60 -12.88 23.54
C PHE A 175 -5.28 -12.12 23.73
N TYR A 176 -4.33 -12.69 24.47
CA TYR A 176 -3.07 -12.02 24.83
C TYR A 176 -2.04 -11.78 23.70
N PRO A 177 -2.07 -12.42 22.50
CA PRO A 177 -1.11 -12.07 21.45
C PRO A 177 -1.57 -10.94 20.52
N VAL A 178 -2.87 -10.76 20.26
CA VAL A 178 -3.34 -9.91 19.15
C VAL A 178 -3.37 -8.40 19.48
N VAL A 179 -3.73 -8.03 20.71
CA VAL A 179 -3.77 -6.61 21.12
C VAL A 179 -2.35 -6.06 21.28
N HIS A 180 -1.45 -6.83 21.91
CA HIS A 180 -0.05 -6.43 22.09
C HIS A 180 0.71 -6.31 20.76
N THR A 181 0.38 -7.11 19.73
CA THR A 181 0.98 -6.92 18.40
C THR A 181 0.49 -5.64 17.74
N ARG A 182 -0.80 -5.30 17.85
CA ARG A 182 -1.36 -4.06 17.30
C ARG A 182 -0.81 -2.80 17.96
N GLU A 183 -0.63 -2.79 19.27
CA GLU A 183 0.07 -1.70 19.97
C GLU A 183 1.53 -1.58 19.52
N ALA A 184 2.24 -2.71 19.40
CA ALA A 184 3.64 -2.74 18.96
C ALA A 184 3.83 -2.35 17.48
N GLU A 185 2.80 -2.50 16.66
CA GLU A 185 2.76 -2.12 15.24
C GLU A 185 2.31 -0.66 15.04
N GLY A 186 1.85 0.00 16.09
CA GLY A 186 1.35 1.37 16.03
C GLY A 186 -0.05 1.45 15.44
N ASP A 187 -0.87 0.40 15.53
CA ASP A 187 -2.27 0.42 15.11
C ASP A 187 -3.19 0.94 16.20
N ILE A 188 -2.81 0.80 17.47
CA ILE A 188 -3.60 1.22 18.63
C ILE A 188 -2.74 2.07 19.57
N PRO A 189 -3.24 3.21 20.09
CA PRO A 189 -4.51 3.85 19.73
C PRO A 189 -4.49 4.44 18.30
N GLU A 190 -5.64 4.47 17.63
CA GLU A 190 -5.77 5.16 16.34
C GLU A 190 -5.71 6.68 16.57
N LEU A 191 -4.71 7.34 15.99
CA LEU A 191 -4.43 8.76 16.14
C LEU A 191 -3.91 9.33 14.82
N ALA A 192 -4.67 10.25 14.22
CA ALA A 192 -4.23 10.95 13.02
C ALA A 192 -4.24 12.47 13.22
N PHE A 193 -3.14 13.12 12.87
CA PHE A 193 -2.89 14.56 13.05
C PHE A 193 -1.92 15.16 12.02
N ARG A 194 -1.23 14.34 11.22
CA ARG A 194 -0.24 14.72 10.22
C ARG A 194 -0.91 15.02 8.89
N VAL A 195 -1.11 16.31 8.64
CA VAL A 195 -1.82 16.81 7.45
C VAL A 195 -0.93 17.61 6.50
N THR A 196 0.29 17.95 6.91
CA THR A 196 1.19 18.80 6.13
C THR A 196 2.33 17.97 5.53
N PRO A 197 2.50 17.90 4.21
CA PRO A 197 3.60 17.15 3.59
C PRO A 197 4.96 17.56 4.13
N ASP A 198 5.79 16.60 4.52
CA ASP A 198 7.19 16.84 4.92
C ASP A 198 8.06 16.97 3.66
N ASN A 199 8.24 18.20 3.18
CA ASN A 199 8.87 18.50 1.90
C ASN A 199 10.19 17.75 1.61
N PRO A 200 11.14 17.60 2.54
CA PRO A 200 12.41 16.91 2.31
C PRO A 200 12.28 15.44 1.92
N VAL A 201 11.20 14.76 2.32
CA VAL A 201 10.96 13.34 1.98
C VAL A 201 9.82 13.18 0.96
N PHE A 202 8.78 13.99 1.09
CA PHE A 202 7.60 13.93 0.24
C PHE A 202 7.91 14.39 -1.20
N VAL A 203 8.48 15.58 -1.37
CA VAL A 203 8.68 16.17 -2.70
C VAL A 203 9.61 15.32 -3.58
N PRO A 204 10.75 14.78 -3.10
CA PRO A 204 11.58 13.89 -3.90
C PRO A 204 10.80 12.70 -4.45
N LEU A 205 10.06 11.97 -3.61
CA LEU A 205 9.27 10.81 -4.00
C LEU A 205 8.23 11.15 -5.08
N ILE A 206 7.39 12.16 -4.83
CA ILE A 206 6.34 12.56 -5.79
C ILE A 206 6.96 13.07 -7.08
N SER A 207 8.05 13.86 -7.00
CA SER A 207 8.70 14.39 -8.19
C SER A 207 9.31 13.30 -9.06
N THR A 208 9.88 12.24 -8.47
CA THR A 208 10.43 11.11 -9.24
C THR A 208 9.34 10.33 -9.95
N ILE A 209 8.19 10.11 -9.31
CA ILE A 209 7.02 9.49 -9.94
C ILE A 209 6.58 10.30 -11.16
N ALA A 210 6.45 11.63 -11.03
CA ALA A 210 6.07 12.49 -12.15
C ALA A 210 7.13 12.47 -13.29
N LYS A 211 8.42 12.46 -12.94
CA LYS A 211 9.54 12.41 -13.90
C LYS A 211 9.72 11.05 -14.58
N ALA A 212 9.14 9.99 -14.02
CA ALA A 212 9.16 8.65 -14.60
C ALA A 212 8.24 8.50 -15.81
N VAL A 213 7.13 9.25 -15.85
CA VAL A 213 6.08 9.13 -16.90
C VAL A 213 6.63 9.27 -18.33
N PRO A 214 7.50 10.24 -18.66
CA PRO A 214 8.10 10.33 -20.00
C PRO A 214 8.87 9.07 -20.46
N GLY A 215 9.32 8.23 -19.51
CA GLY A 215 9.98 6.95 -19.79
C GLY A 215 9.04 5.79 -20.12
N MET A 216 7.72 6.03 -20.11
CA MET A 216 6.67 5.03 -20.28
C MET A 216 5.81 5.37 -21.52
N PRO A 217 6.31 5.14 -22.75
CA PRO A 217 5.65 5.62 -23.98
C PRO A 217 4.30 4.96 -24.28
N GLU A 218 4.06 3.74 -23.79
CA GLU A 218 2.78 3.03 -23.97
C GLU A 218 1.81 3.25 -22.78
N LEU A 219 2.16 4.08 -21.79
CA LEU A 219 1.38 4.27 -20.57
C LEU A 219 -0.02 4.79 -20.89
N ARG A 220 -1.03 4.06 -20.44
CA ARG A 220 -2.44 4.41 -20.53
C ARG A 220 -2.96 4.95 -19.21
N ARG A 221 -2.62 4.27 -18.11
CA ARG A 221 -3.11 4.60 -16.78
C ARG A 221 -1.97 4.47 -15.78
N MET A 222 -1.87 5.45 -14.90
CA MET A 222 -1.09 5.32 -13.69
C MET A 222 -1.90 5.86 -12.53
N ARG A 223 -1.90 5.12 -11.43
CA ARG A 223 -2.47 5.53 -10.15
C ARG A 223 -1.43 5.28 -9.07
N VAL A 224 -1.11 6.32 -8.32
CA VAL A 224 -0.30 6.22 -7.12
C VAL A 224 -1.11 6.78 -5.96
N MET A 225 -1.44 5.93 -5.00
CA MET A 225 -2.15 6.32 -3.80
C MET A 225 -1.18 6.40 -2.63
N LEU A 226 -1.30 7.43 -1.79
CA LEU A 226 -0.60 7.51 -0.50
C LEU A 226 -1.65 7.53 0.61
N GLY A 227 -1.50 6.64 1.58
CA GLY A 227 -2.39 6.60 2.73
C GLY A 227 -3.82 6.17 2.39
N GLY A 228 -3.97 5.17 1.51
CA GLY A 228 -5.26 4.78 0.91
C GLY A 228 -6.42 4.55 1.89
N SER A 229 -7.64 4.80 1.36
CA SER A 229 -9.05 4.48 1.71
C SER A 229 -9.51 3.99 3.10
N VAL A 230 -8.66 3.84 4.09
CA VAL A 230 -9.06 3.43 5.44
C VAL A 230 -9.62 4.65 6.17
N ARG A 231 -10.74 4.44 6.86
CA ARG A 231 -11.24 5.33 7.92
C ARG A 231 -10.07 5.56 8.88
N GLY A 232 -9.32 6.66 8.75
CA GLY A 232 -8.11 6.84 9.54
C GLY A 232 -7.02 7.73 8.92
N THR A 233 -6.92 7.81 7.60
CA THR A 233 -5.95 8.74 6.99
C THR A 233 -6.62 10.10 6.73
N ILE A 234 -6.12 11.16 7.36
CA ILE A 234 -6.68 12.52 7.21
C ILE A 234 -6.21 13.21 5.91
N ALA A 235 -5.08 12.77 5.34
CA ALA A 235 -4.51 13.34 4.11
C ALA A 235 -4.22 12.29 3.01
N PRO A 236 -5.25 11.56 2.51
CA PRO A 236 -5.04 10.66 1.39
C PRO A 236 -4.67 11.47 0.15
N LEU A 237 -3.64 11.02 -0.58
CA LEU A 237 -3.26 11.61 -1.86
C LEU A 237 -3.44 10.58 -2.96
N ASP A 238 -4.17 10.97 -4.01
CA ASP A 238 -4.40 10.13 -5.19
C ASP A 238 -3.82 10.85 -6.41
N ILE A 239 -2.70 10.32 -6.92
CA ILE A 239 -1.99 10.84 -8.10
C ILE A 239 -2.37 9.97 -9.28
N ARG A 240 -2.87 10.61 -10.34
CA ARG A 240 -3.36 9.90 -11.51
C ARG A 240 -2.79 10.48 -12.80
N TYR A 241 -2.50 9.57 -13.74
CA TYR A 241 -2.26 9.88 -15.14
C TYR A 241 -3.22 9.07 -16.00
N LEU A 242 -3.83 9.73 -16.97
CA LEU A 242 -4.70 9.13 -17.98
C LEU A 242 -4.24 9.59 -19.36
N ALA A 243 -3.95 8.64 -20.24
CA ALA A 243 -3.65 8.94 -21.64
C ALA A 243 -4.89 9.47 -22.38
N PRO A 244 -4.73 10.19 -23.50
CA PRO A 244 -5.86 10.67 -24.29
C PRO A 244 -6.82 9.55 -24.68
N GLY A 245 -8.11 9.74 -24.39
CA GLY A 245 -9.17 8.78 -24.68
C GLY A 245 -9.40 7.72 -23.59
N GLU A 246 -8.56 7.68 -22.56
CA GLU A 246 -8.84 6.88 -21.37
C GLU A 246 -9.92 7.56 -20.52
N VAL A 247 -10.83 6.75 -19.98
CA VAL A 247 -11.86 7.19 -19.04
C VAL A 247 -11.51 6.63 -17.68
N GLU A 248 -11.80 7.40 -16.65
CA GLU A 248 -11.72 6.95 -15.27
C GLU A 248 -12.64 5.72 -15.08
N THR A 249 -12.04 4.58 -14.79
CA THR A 249 -12.77 3.37 -14.40
C THR A 249 -12.77 3.31 -12.88
N ASP A 250 -13.94 3.60 -12.29
CA ASP A 250 -14.19 3.58 -10.84
C ASP A 250 -14.27 2.14 -10.28
N GLU A 251 -13.34 1.25 -10.68
CA GLU A 251 -13.31 -0.15 -10.22
C GLU A 251 -13.13 -0.26 -8.69
N SER A 252 -12.69 0.83 -8.04
CA SER A 252 -12.60 0.94 -6.58
C SER A 252 -13.96 1.01 -5.88
N ILE A 253 -15.01 1.53 -6.55
CA ILE A 253 -16.35 1.66 -5.95
C ILE A 253 -17.17 0.38 -6.13
N GLU A 254 -17.02 -0.32 -7.27
CA GLU A 254 -17.81 -1.53 -7.54
C GLU A 254 -17.39 -2.74 -6.69
N LYS A 255 -16.10 -2.90 -6.37
CA LYS A 255 -15.63 -3.98 -5.49
C LYS A 255 -16.01 -3.78 -4.02
N LEU A 256 -16.24 -2.54 -3.57
CA LEU A 256 -16.73 -2.23 -2.22
C LEU A 256 -18.25 -2.49 -2.06
N GLN A 257 -19.01 -2.49 -3.15
CA GLN A 257 -20.47 -2.73 -3.11
C GLN A 257 -20.85 -4.21 -3.27
N GLN A 258 -19.98 -5.04 -3.86
CA GLN A 258 -20.23 -6.48 -4.03
C GLN A 258 -19.97 -7.32 -2.76
N GLY A 259 -19.55 -6.69 -1.66
CA GLY A 259 -19.30 -7.34 -0.36
C GLY A 259 -20.42 -7.21 0.68
N LYS A 260 -21.57 -6.58 0.39
CA LYS A 260 -22.70 -6.48 1.32
C LYS A 260 -23.93 -7.26 0.85
N PRO A 261 -24.30 -8.39 1.49
CA PRO A 261 -25.65 -8.91 1.38
C PRO A 261 -26.58 -8.09 2.28
N GLY A 262 -27.58 -7.44 1.67
CA GLY A 262 -28.79 -7.01 2.34
C GLY A 262 -28.78 -5.60 2.96
N ALA A 263 -29.24 -4.62 2.18
CA ALA A 263 -30.19 -3.63 2.69
C ALA A 263 -31.00 -3.11 1.50
N ALA A 264 -32.32 -3.17 1.67
CA ALA A 264 -33.32 -2.99 0.64
C ALA A 264 -33.32 -1.57 0.04
N ALA A 265 -33.82 -1.53 -1.20
CA ALA A 265 -34.24 -0.35 -1.92
C ALA A 265 -35.05 0.62 -1.05
N LEU A 266 -34.70 1.90 -1.10
CA LEU A 266 -35.68 2.96 -0.97
C LEU A 266 -35.56 3.92 -2.16
N VAL A 267 -36.74 4.16 -2.70
CA VAL A 267 -37.10 4.79 -3.96
C VAL A 267 -36.61 6.23 -4.01
N SER A 268 -36.07 6.60 -5.17
CA SER A 268 -35.83 7.99 -5.56
C SER A 268 -37.15 8.72 -5.76
N ASP A 269 -37.43 9.74 -4.96
CA ASP A 269 -38.32 10.83 -5.37
C ASP A 269 -37.51 12.11 -5.49
N GLY A 270 -37.57 12.70 -6.67
CA GLY A 270 -36.69 13.77 -7.12
C GLY A 270 -37.03 15.14 -6.55
N ILE A 271 -36.05 16.04 -6.63
CA ILE A 271 -36.27 17.48 -6.57
C ILE A 271 -35.41 18.14 -7.67
N PRO A 272 -35.92 19.15 -8.39
CA PRO A 272 -35.38 19.60 -9.67
C PRO A 272 -34.29 20.66 -9.51
N ARG A 273 -33.50 20.80 -10.59
CA ARG A 273 -32.49 21.84 -10.79
C ARG A 273 -33.09 23.24 -10.75
N LEU A 274 -32.37 24.14 -10.07
CA LEU A 274 -32.17 25.54 -10.45
C LEU A 274 -30.66 25.80 -10.46
#